data_AF-A0A0V1PPP8-F1
#
_entry.id   AF-A0A0V1PPP8-F1
#
_cell.length_a   1.000
_cell.length_b   1.000
_cell.length_c   1.000
_cell.angle_alpha   90.00
_cell.angle_beta   90.00
_cell.angle_gamma   90.00
#
_symmetry.space_group_name_H-M   'P 1'
#
loop_
_entity.id
_entity.type
_entity.pdbx_description
1 polymer ?
#
loop_
_entity_poly.entity_id
_entity_poly.type
_entity_poly.pdbx_seq_one_letter_code
_entity_poly.pdbx_strand_id
1 'polypeptide(L)' 'MFIFAGFSLLFWVYFYFCVPETANRTLEEVDEMYFNKVPLRKFGNYETFSSRENKEAFEKVTANEKSNEVLHVEEI' A
#
# COMPACT_ATOMS: atom_id res chain seq x y z
N MET A 1 -14.88 -36.05 -13.75
CA MET A 1 -13.95 -34.90 -13.82
C MET A 1 -14.62 -33.52 -13.88
N PHE A 2 -15.86 -33.38 -14.39
CA PHE A 2 -16.52 -32.07 -14.54
C PHE A 2 -16.90 -31.34 -13.24
N ILE A 3 -17.15 -32.07 -12.15
CA ILE A 3 -17.52 -31.47 -10.86
C ILE A 3 -16.36 -30.64 -10.30
N PHE A 4 -15.13 -31.17 -10.37
CA PHE A 4 -13.94 -30.42 -9.96
C PHE A 4 -13.73 -29.16 -10.79
N ALA A 5 -13.94 -29.22 -12.11
CA ALA A 5 -13.84 -28.04 -12.97
C ALA A 5 -14.87 -26.96 -12.61
N GLY A 6 -16.12 -27.35 -12.29
CA GLY A 6 -17.16 -26.42 -11.83
C GLY A 6 -16.82 -25.75 -10.51
N PHE A 7 -16.34 -26.52 -9.52
CA PHE A 7 -15.89 -25.97 -8.24
C PHE A 7 -14.66 -25.09 -8.41
N SER A 8 -13.68 -25.47 -9.21
CA SER A 8 -12.49 -24.65 -9.49
C SER A 8 -12.86 -23.30 -10.10
N LEU A 9 -13.82 -23.26 -11.03
CA LEU A 9 -14.30 -21.99 -11.61
C LEU A 9 -15.03 -21.13 -10.58
N LEU A 10 -15.87 -21.75 -9.73
CA LEU A 10 -16.57 -21.06 -8.65
C LEU A 10 -15.59 -20.46 -7.64
N PHE A 11 -14.57 -21.23 -7.23
CA PHE A 11 -13.51 -20.75 -6.36
C PHE A 11 -12.69 -19.63 -7.02
N TRP A 12 -12.38 -19.74 -8.31
CA TRP A 12 -11.64 -18.69 -9.01
C TRP A 12 -12.38 -17.36 -9.01
N VAL A 13 -13.69 -17.38 -9.28
CA VAL A 13 -14.55 -16.19 -9.16
C VAL A 13 -14.56 -15.68 -7.72
N TYR A 14 -14.73 -16.56 -6.74
CA TYR A 14 -14.72 -16.18 -5.32
C TYR A 14 -13.39 -15.53 -4.91
N PHE A 15 -12.25 -16.12 -5.28
CA PHE A 15 -10.92 -15.57 -5.02
C PHE A 15 -10.75 -14.19 -5.66
N TYR A 16 -11.24 -14.01 -6.89
CA TYR A 16 -11.20 -12.73 -7.58
C TYR A 16 -11.99 -11.62 -6.86
N PHE A 17 -13.09 -11.96 -6.17
CA PHE A 17 -13.91 -10.96 -5.45
C PHE A 17 -13.53 -10.81 -3.97
N CYS A 18 -13.13 -11.88 -3.29
CA CYS A 18 -12.95 -11.92 -1.83
C CYS A 18 -11.49 -11.83 -1.37
N VAL A 19 -10.50 -12.06 -2.23
CA VAL A 19 -9.09 -11.88 -1.85
C VAL A 19 -8.60 -10.56 -2.42
N PRO A 20 -8.46 -9.51 -1.58
CA PRO A 20 -7.76 -8.31 -2.01
C PRO A 20 -6.27 -8.63 -2.18
N GLU A 21 -5.57 -7.85 -3.00
CA GLU A 21 -4.11 -7.86 -3.00
C GLU A 21 -3.61 -7.34 -1.64
N THR A 22 -3.32 -8.26 -0.71
CA THR A 22 -2.64 -7.98 0.57
C THR A 22 -1.12 -8.03 0.42
N ALA A 23 -0.60 -8.26 -0.79
CA ALA A 23 0.83 -8.34 -1.04
C ALA A 23 1.47 -6.94 -0.95
N ASN A 24 2.63 -6.84 -0.29
CA ASN A 24 3.43 -5.62 -0.11
C ASN A 24 2.85 -4.51 0.79
N ARG A 25 1.94 -4.82 1.72
CA ARG A 25 1.48 -3.85 2.73
C ARG A 25 1.85 -4.26 4.15
N THR A 26 2.10 -3.27 5.01
CA THR A 26 2.33 -3.52 6.44
C THR A 26 1.01 -3.89 7.13
N LEU A 27 1.09 -4.63 8.24
CA LEU A 27 -0.12 -5.04 8.99
C LEU A 27 -0.93 -3.83 9.48
N GLU A 28 -0.25 -2.75 9.84
CA GLU A 28 -0.87 -1.48 10.28
C GLU A 28 -1.66 -0.81 9.16
N GLU A 29 -1.14 -0.77 7.92
CA GLU A 29 -1.88 -0.23 6.78
C GLU A 29 -3.10 -1.07 6.41
N VAL A 30 -3.03 -2.39 6.61
CA VAL A 30 -4.15 -3.30 6.39
C VAL A 30 -5.25 -3.06 7.41
N ASP A 31 -4.90 -2.88 8.68
CA ASP A 31 -5.87 -2.64 9.76
C ASP A 31 -6.61 -1.30 9.58
N GLU A 32 -5.90 -0.24 9.15
CA GLU A 32 -6.51 1.04 8.78
C GLU A 32 -7.56 0.90 7.64
N MET A 33 -7.26 0.07 6.63
CA MET A 33 -8.19 -0.17 5.52
C MET A 33 -9.43 -0.99 5.93
N TYR A 34 -9.26 -1.93 6.88
CA TYR A 34 -10.40 -2.63 7.49
C TYR A 34 -11.27 -1.67 8.30
N PHE A 35 -10.68 -0.77 9.07
CA PHE A 35 -11.39 0.25 9.83
C PHE A 35 -12.19 1.21 8.92
N ASN A 36 -11.59 1.63 7.80
CA ASN A 36 -12.23 2.49 6.80
C ASN A 36 -13.21 1.78 5.86
N LYS A 37 -13.43 0.47 6.02
CA LYS A 37 -14.33 -0.34 5.15
C LYS A 37 -14.06 -0.14 3.65
N VAL A 38 -12.79 -0.09 3.28
CA VAL A 38 -12.42 0.11 1.87
C VAL A 38 -12.82 -1.14 1.08
N PRO A 39 -13.51 -1.03 -0.07
CA PRO A 39 -13.83 -2.19 -0.88
C PRO A 39 -12.54 -2.84 -1.40
N LEU A 40 -12.43 -4.16 -1.20
CA LEU A 40 -11.28 -5.03 -1.50
C LEU A 40 -10.61 -4.78 -2.87
N ARG A 41 -11.39 -4.36 -3.87
CA ARG A 41 -10.92 -4.08 -5.24
C ARG A 41 -10.17 -2.76 -5.41
N LYS A 42 -10.22 -1.86 -4.43
CA LYS A 42 -9.48 -0.59 -4.45
C LYS A 42 -8.22 -0.62 -3.59
N PHE A 43 -7.90 -1.74 -2.93
CA PHE A 43 -6.69 -1.86 -2.11
C PHE A 43 -5.40 -1.51 -2.87
N GLY A 44 -5.32 -1.79 -4.18
CA GLY A 44 -4.15 -1.39 -4.99
C GLY A 44 -4.04 0.11 -5.29
N ASN A 45 -5.13 0.87 -5.25
CA ASN A 45 -5.16 2.32 -5.55
C ASN A 45 -5.46 3.19 -4.32
N TYR A 46 -5.69 2.58 -3.16
CA TYR A 46 -6.01 3.32 -1.95
C TYR A 46 -4.72 3.83 -1.31
N GLU A 47 -4.43 5.13 -1.43
CA GLU A 47 -3.36 5.73 -0.65
C GLU A 47 -3.79 5.77 0.82
N THR A 48 -3.19 4.89 1.62
CA THR A 48 -3.34 4.87 3.07
C THR A 48 -2.64 6.10 3.65
N PHE A 49 -3.17 6.64 4.76
CA PHE A 49 -2.60 7.83 5.41
C PHE A 49 -1.12 7.64 5.77
N SER A 50 -0.77 6.45 6.26
CA SER A 50 0.62 6.06 6.54
C SER A 50 1.54 6.16 5.32
N SER A 51 1.12 5.66 4.14
CA SER A 51 1.88 5.81 2.88
C SER A 51 2.06 7.27 2.45
N ARG A 52 1.07 8.14 2.72
CA ARG A 52 1.17 9.59 2.43
C ARG A 52 2.13 10.28 3.40
N GLU A 53 2.02 10.02 4.69
CA GLU A 53 2.95 10.54 5.70
C GLU A 53 4.38 10.06 5.46
N ASN A 54 4.57 8.81 5.04
CA ASN A 54 5.91 8.27 4.76
C ASN A 54 6.52 8.93 3.51
N LYS A 55 5.74 9.20 2.46
CA LYS A 55 6.18 10.01 1.30
C LYS A 55 6.54 11.44 1.72
N GLU A 56 5.68 12.10 2.49
CA GLU A 56 5.93 13.47 2.95
C GLU A 56 7.12 13.55 3.91
N ALA A 57 7.31 12.56 4.78
CA ALA A 57 8.46 12.47 5.66
C ALA A 57 9.75 12.23 4.87
N PHE A 58 9.73 11.34 3.87
CA PHE A 58 10.87 11.10 3.00
C PHE A 58 11.26 12.35 2.21
N GLU A 59 10.27 13.10 1.70
CA GLU A 59 10.52 14.35 0.97
C GLU A 59 11.11 15.44 1.88
N LYS A 60 10.61 15.57 3.12
CA LYS A 60 11.17 16.51 4.11
C LYS A 60 12.58 16.15 4.56
N VAL A 61 12.88 14.85 4.75
CA VAL A 61 14.23 14.38 5.09
C VAL A 61 15.19 14.66 3.95
N THR A 62 14.80 14.37 2.70
CA THR A 62 15.64 14.63 1.52
C THR A 62 15.87 16.13 1.29
N ALA A 63 14.86 16.96 1.55
CA ALA A 63 14.98 18.41 1.49
C ALA A 63 15.88 18.96 2.61
N ASN A 64 15.80 18.40 3.82
CA ASN A 64 16.65 18.78 4.95
C ASN A 64 18.12 18.39 4.68
N GLU A 65 18.37 17.19 4.17
CA GLU A 65 19.71 16.71 3.78
C GLU A 65 20.36 17.64 2.75
N LYS A 66 19.64 18.00 1.68
CA LYS A 66 20.11 18.97 0.68
C LYS A 66 20.38 20.34 1.29
N SER A 67 19.51 20.81 2.20
CA SER A 67 19.72 22.09 2.88
C SER A 67 20.95 22.06 3.79
N ASN A 68 21.24 20.92 4.42
CA ASN A 68 22.38 20.74 5.31
C ASN A 68 23.71 20.67 4.53
N GLU A 69 23.73 19.94 3.41
CA GLU A 69 24.89 19.92 2.51
C GLU A 69 25.23 21.30 1.95
N VAL A 70 24.24 22.08 1.52
CA VAL A 70 24.47 23.44 0.99
C VAL A 70 25.07 24.35 2.06
N LEU A 71 24.60 24.24 3.31
CA LEU A 71 25.14 24.98 4.44
C LEU A 71 26.61 24.63 4.74
N HIS A 72 26.97 23.34 4.62
CA HIS A 72 28.34 22.88 4.87
C HIS A 72 29.33 23.31 3.77
N VAL A 73 28.86 23.57 2.55
CA VAL A 73 29.70 24.06 1.43
C VAL A 73 29.93 25.57 1.48
N GLU A 74 28.96 26.34 1.97
CA GLU A 74 29.08 27.80 2.08
C GLU A 74 30.01 28.26 3.22
N GLU A 75 30.29 27.39 4.20
CA GLU A 75 31.13 27.70 5.36
C GLU A 75 32.64 27.39 5.14
N ILE A 76 33.04 27.04 3.92
CA ILE A 76 34.43 26.74 3.49
C ILE A 76 34.95 27.83 2.55
#